data_AF-A0A150SG82-F1
#
_entry.id   AF-A0A150SG82-F1
#
_cell.length_a   1.000
_cell.length_b   1.000
_cell.length_c   1.000
_cell.angle_alpha   90.00
_cell.angle_beta   90.00
_cell.angle_gamma   90.00
#
_symmetry.space_group_name_H-M   'P 1'
#
loop_
_entity.id
_entity.type
_entity.pdbx_description
1 polymer ?
#
loop_
_entity_poly.entity_id
_entity_poly.type
_entity_poly.pdbx_seq_one_letter_code
_entity_poly.pdbx_strand_id
1 'polypeptide(L)'
;MRSTIARWAPFLILAALASGCAPAPAPTAPSPDQGAARQAASVALTALSHRKFDVHGCAAAEARLVQEAEARAGTPQSERCAVLVARQSDRTWLVVVRSSLSSSSVGAQALVTVLPEAEGVSAVEYAR
;
A
#
# COMPACT_ATOMS: atom_id res chain seq x y z
N MET A 1 -57.36 45.15 11.54
CA MET A 1 -57.41 46.36 10.70
C MET A 1 -56.14 47.17 10.94
N ARG A 2 -55.42 47.57 9.88
CA ARG A 2 -54.25 48.50 9.84
C ARG A 2 -52.94 47.90 10.42
N SER A 3 -51.77 47.89 9.78
CA SER A 3 -51.31 48.51 8.54
C SER A 3 -50.13 47.73 7.92
N THR A 4 -50.04 47.82 6.60
CA THR A 4 -49.00 47.39 5.64
C THR A 4 -47.75 48.30 5.69
N ILE A 5 -46.66 47.91 4.98
CA ILE A 5 -45.54 48.72 4.41
C ILE A 5 -44.28 48.73 5.31
N ALA A 6 -43.01 48.57 4.87
CA ALA A 6 -42.34 48.55 3.58
C ALA A 6 -41.00 47.78 3.63
N ARG A 7 -40.60 47.29 2.46
CA ARG A 7 -39.25 46.92 2.01
C ARG A 7 -38.16 47.89 2.47
N TRP A 8 -37.04 47.36 2.97
CA TRP A 8 -35.72 48.00 2.90
C TRP A 8 -34.68 46.92 2.54
N ALA A 9 -34.05 47.09 1.38
CA ALA A 9 -32.84 46.39 0.96
C ALA A 9 -31.62 47.30 1.27
N PRO A 10 -30.40 46.91 0.89
CA PRO A 10 -29.47 46.07 1.66
C PRO A 10 -28.29 46.92 2.15
N PHE A 11 -27.91 46.81 3.43
CA PHE A 11 -26.68 47.43 3.91
C PHE A 11 -25.56 46.40 3.97
N LEU A 12 -24.67 46.53 2.97
CA LEU A 12 -23.28 46.12 2.97
C LEU A 12 -22.66 46.26 4.37
N ILE A 13 -22.46 45.14 5.06
CA ILE A 13 -21.52 45.06 6.18
C ILE A 13 -20.27 44.36 5.65
N LEU A 14 -19.34 45.21 5.22
CA LEU A 14 -17.91 44.94 5.27
C LEU A 14 -17.52 44.67 6.74
N ALA A 15 -17.08 43.45 7.04
CA ALA A 15 -16.20 43.15 8.16
C ALA A 15 -15.40 41.90 7.76
N ALA A 16 -14.18 42.09 7.25
CA ALA A 16 -12.96 42.14 8.04
C ALA A 16 -12.44 40.73 8.39
N LEU A 17 -11.34 40.38 7.72
CA LEU A 17 -10.20 39.60 8.21
C LEU A 17 -10.47 38.36 9.08
N ALA A 18 -10.50 37.20 8.43
CA ALA A 18 -9.80 36.00 8.91
C ALA A 18 -9.26 35.29 7.67
N SER A 19 -8.02 35.56 7.24
CA SER A 19 -6.82 34.89 7.76
C SER A 19 -7.12 33.46 8.20
N GLY A 20 -7.19 32.58 7.21
CA GLY A 20 -7.34 31.15 7.38
C GLY A 20 -7.08 30.43 6.06
N CYS A 21 -6.02 30.81 5.37
CA CYS A 21 -5.48 30.03 4.26
C CYS A 21 -4.99 28.71 4.85
N ALA A 22 -5.89 27.74 4.97
CA ALA A 22 -5.51 26.37 5.24
C ALA A 22 -4.63 25.94 4.06
N PRO A 23 -3.37 25.55 4.27
CA PRO A 23 -2.56 25.05 3.18
C PRO A 23 -3.27 23.80 2.66
N ALA A 24 -3.63 23.82 1.38
CA ALA A 24 -4.05 22.62 0.67
C ALA A 24 -3.01 21.52 0.98
N PRO A 25 -3.42 20.31 1.39
CA PRO A 25 -2.48 19.24 1.69
C PRO A 25 -1.63 19.02 0.44
N ALA A 26 -0.34 19.32 0.55
CA ALA A 26 0.62 19.01 -0.50
C ALA A 26 0.50 17.51 -0.80
N PRO A 27 0.65 17.08 -2.07
CA PRO A 27 0.71 15.66 -2.38
C PRO A 27 1.80 15.05 -1.51
N THR A 28 1.41 14.19 -0.57
CA THR A 28 2.35 13.52 0.32
C THR A 28 3.28 12.73 -0.59
N ALA A 29 4.54 13.18 -0.69
CA ALA A 29 5.56 12.43 -1.41
C ALA A 29 5.50 10.99 -0.91
N PRO A 30 5.59 9.99 -1.80
CA PRO A 30 5.53 8.59 -1.37
C PRO A 30 6.57 8.39 -0.28
N SER A 31 6.13 7.89 0.89
CA SER A 31 7.03 7.66 2.01
C SER A 31 8.24 6.87 1.52
N PRO A 32 9.46 7.16 2.02
CA PRO A 32 10.67 6.42 1.64
C PRO A 32 10.49 4.89 1.83
N ASP A 33 9.68 4.49 2.82
CA ASP A 33 9.30 3.10 3.03
C ASP A 33 8.51 2.48 1.86
N GLN A 34 7.73 3.25 1.10
CA GLN A 34 7.00 2.75 -0.06
C GLN A 34 7.95 2.45 -1.23
N GLY A 35 8.99 3.26 -1.42
CA GLY A 35 10.05 2.99 -2.41
C GLY A 35 10.81 1.72 -2.07
N ALA A 36 11.27 1.60 -0.82
CA ALA A 36 11.96 0.41 -0.33
C ALA A 36 11.10 -0.85 -0.38
N ALA A 37 9.80 -0.75 -0.05
CA ALA A 37 8.86 -1.86 -0.14
C ALA A 37 8.68 -2.38 -1.57
N ARG A 38 8.58 -1.48 -2.56
CA ARG A 38 8.52 -1.87 -3.98
C ARG A 38 9.81 -2.55 -4.43
N GLN A 39 10.95 -2.05 -3.99
CA GLN A 39 12.24 -2.66 -4.30
C GLN A 39 12.35 -4.07 -3.70
N ALA A 40 11.99 -4.23 -2.43
CA ALA A 40 11.93 -5.53 -1.77
C ALA A 40 10.98 -6.49 -2.49
N ALA A 41 9.79 -6.02 -2.89
CA ALA A 41 8.86 -6.81 -3.69
C ALA A 41 9.46 -7.24 -5.04
N SER A 42 10.18 -6.36 -5.73
CA SER A 42 10.84 -6.68 -6.99
C SER A 42 11.89 -7.79 -6.83
N VAL A 43 12.69 -7.71 -5.77
CA VAL A 43 13.71 -8.73 -5.43
C VAL A 43 13.05 -10.07 -5.10
N ALA A 44 11.98 -10.06 -4.30
CA ALA A 44 11.22 -11.25 -3.95
C ALA A 44 10.59 -11.91 -5.19
N LEU A 45 9.92 -11.14 -6.06
CA LEU A 45 9.29 -11.67 -7.28
C LEU A 45 10.34 -12.26 -8.23
N THR A 46 11.50 -11.64 -8.36
CA THR A 46 12.62 -12.16 -9.15
C THR A 46 13.09 -13.50 -8.59
N ALA A 47 13.35 -13.58 -7.29
CA ALA A 47 13.78 -14.81 -6.62
C ALA A 47 12.73 -15.94 -6.73
N LEU A 48 11.44 -15.61 -6.64
CA LEU A 48 10.34 -16.55 -6.81
C LEU A 48 10.25 -17.07 -8.25
N SER A 49 10.41 -16.20 -9.25
CA SER A 49 10.45 -16.57 -10.66
C SER A 49 11.58 -17.56 -10.96
N HIS A 50 12.78 -17.33 -10.40
CA HIS A 50 13.90 -18.27 -10.52
C HIS A 50 13.61 -19.65 -9.93
N ARG A 51 12.77 -19.71 -8.89
CA ARG A 51 12.32 -20.95 -8.24
C ARG A 51 11.08 -21.56 -8.88
N LYS A 52 10.66 -21.06 -10.04
CA LYS A 52 9.46 -21.52 -10.78
C LYS A 52 8.15 -21.33 -10.00
N PHE A 53 8.13 -20.44 -9.01
CA PHE A 53 6.88 -20.00 -8.40
C PHE A 53 6.13 -19.11 -9.38
N ASP A 54 4.83 -19.30 -9.49
CA ASP A 54 4.00 -18.53 -10.39
C ASP A 54 3.82 -17.10 -9.88
N VAL A 55 4.46 -16.15 -10.57
CA VAL A 55 4.36 -14.71 -10.30
C VAL A 55 3.59 -13.97 -11.40
N HIS A 56 2.86 -14.70 -12.25
CA HIS A 56 2.13 -14.05 -13.33
C HIS A 56 1.02 -13.14 -12.78
N GLY A 57 0.96 -11.91 -13.29
CA GLY A 57 0.05 -10.89 -12.77
C GLY A 57 0.50 -10.24 -11.46
N CYS A 58 1.62 -10.66 -10.86
CA CYS A 58 2.22 -9.98 -9.71
C CYS A 58 3.05 -8.78 -10.17
N ALA A 59 2.72 -7.59 -9.68
CA ALA A 59 3.52 -6.39 -9.94
C ALA A 59 4.07 -5.81 -8.64
N ALA A 60 5.39 -5.55 -8.61
CA ALA A 60 6.01 -4.86 -7.47
C ALA A 60 5.41 -3.47 -7.25
N ALA A 61 4.89 -2.82 -8.30
CA ALA A 61 4.17 -1.55 -8.21
C ALA A 61 2.85 -1.64 -7.43
N GLU A 62 2.23 -2.83 -7.40
CA GLU A 62 1.00 -3.11 -6.67
C GLU A 62 1.26 -3.60 -5.23
N ALA A 63 2.53 -3.65 -4.82
CA ALA A 63 2.92 -4.04 -3.47
C ALA A 63 2.26 -3.13 -2.43
N ARG A 64 1.55 -3.73 -1.48
CA ARG A 64 0.93 -3.03 -0.36
C ARG A 64 1.80 -3.13 0.87
N LEU A 65 2.21 -1.97 1.39
CA LEU A 65 2.86 -1.91 2.68
C LEU A 65 1.82 -2.12 3.78
N VAL A 66 1.98 -3.18 4.58
CA VAL A 66 1.10 -3.60 5.66
C VAL A 66 1.91 -3.87 6.93
N GLN A 67 1.22 -4.14 8.03
CA GLN A 67 1.87 -4.59 9.27
C GLN A 67 2.33 -6.04 9.15
N GLU A 68 3.36 -6.42 9.92
CA GLU A 68 3.94 -7.78 9.87
C GLU A 68 2.89 -8.86 10.15
N ALA A 69 2.01 -8.66 11.13
CA ALA A 69 0.94 -9.60 11.46
C ALA A 69 -0.03 -9.82 10.28
N GLU A 70 -0.35 -8.76 9.54
CA GLU A 70 -1.22 -8.83 8.36
C GLU A 70 -0.51 -9.51 7.18
N ALA A 71 0.76 -9.20 6.94
CA ALA A 71 1.56 -9.90 5.94
C ALA A 71 1.63 -11.41 6.23
N ARG A 72 1.91 -11.81 7.48
CA ARG A 72 1.96 -13.22 7.90
C ARG A 72 0.61 -13.92 7.81
N ALA A 73 -0.48 -13.24 8.14
CA ALA A 73 -1.84 -13.77 7.93
C ALA A 73 -2.12 -14.04 6.44
N GLY A 74 -1.42 -13.33 5.56
CA GLY A 74 -1.51 -13.49 4.12
C GLY A 74 -2.73 -12.80 3.54
N THR A 75 -2.98 -13.06 2.27
CA THR A 75 -4.21 -12.60 1.58
C THR A 75 -5.12 -13.79 1.32
N PRO A 76 -6.45 -13.64 1.33
CA PRO A 76 -7.35 -14.69 0.87
C PRO A 76 -7.12 -15.00 -0.61
N GLN A 77 -7.59 -16.16 -1.07
CA GLN A 77 -7.49 -16.52 -2.49
C GLN A 77 -8.30 -15.53 -3.33
N SER A 78 -7.69 -15.01 -4.39
CA SER A 78 -8.32 -14.07 -5.30
C SER A 78 -7.90 -14.38 -6.73
N GLU A 79 -8.68 -13.94 -7.72
CA GLU A 79 -8.35 -14.10 -9.14
C GLU A 79 -7.14 -13.26 -9.59
N ARG A 80 -6.60 -12.42 -8.71
CA ARG A 80 -5.43 -11.58 -8.97
C ARG A 80 -4.29 -11.96 -8.02
N CYS A 81 -3.06 -11.75 -8.49
CA CYS A 81 -1.92 -11.86 -7.61
C CYS A 81 -1.99 -10.75 -6.56
N ALA A 82 -1.63 -11.10 -5.33
CA ALA A 82 -1.49 -10.14 -4.24
C ALA A 82 -0.04 -10.13 -3.74
N VAL A 83 0.49 -8.93 -3.54
CA VAL A 83 1.83 -8.69 -2.99
C VAL A 83 1.68 -7.82 -1.75
N LEU A 84 1.90 -8.42 -0.58
CA LEU A 84 1.98 -7.71 0.69
C LEU A 84 3.45 -7.55 1.06
N VAL A 85 3.79 -6.39 1.62
CA VAL A 85 5.14 -6.12 2.13
C VAL A 85 4.99 -5.59 3.53
N ALA A 86 5.74 -6.13 4.48
CA ALA A 86 5.83 -5.62 5.82
C ALA A 86 7.29 -5.38 6.18
N ARG A 87 7.53 -4.30 6.91
CA ARG A 87 8.85 -4.03 7.50
C ARG A 87 8.93 -4.75 8.84
N GLN A 88 9.92 -5.62 8.99
CA GLN A 88 10.17 -6.30 10.26
C GLN A 88 11.03 -5.42 11.19
N SER A 89 11.02 -5.76 12.48
CA SER A 89 11.75 -5.02 13.52
C SER A 89 13.28 -5.05 13.34
N ASP A 90 13.80 -6.08 12.69
CA ASP A 90 15.21 -6.29 12.34
C ASP A 90 15.65 -5.59 11.03
N ARG A 91 14.83 -4.67 10.50
CA ARG A 91 15.04 -3.93 9.24
C ARG A 91 15.03 -4.79 7.98
N THR A 92 14.72 -6.07 8.07
CA THR A 92 14.40 -6.90 6.91
C THR A 92 12.97 -6.63 6.44
N TRP A 93 12.67 -7.06 5.22
CA TRP A 93 11.35 -6.95 4.63
C TRP A 93 10.73 -8.33 4.50
N LEU A 94 9.52 -8.50 5.04
CA LEU A 94 8.70 -9.66 4.79
C LEU A 94 7.81 -9.37 3.58
N VAL A 95 8.04 -10.07 2.48
CA VAL A 95 7.23 -9.97 1.26
C VAL A 95 6.39 -11.24 1.13
N VAL A 96 5.08 -11.09 1.10
CA VAL A 96 4.15 -12.19 0.93
C VAL A 96 3.50 -12.09 -0.44
N VAL A 97 3.73 -13.11 -1.26
CA VAL A 97 3.24 -13.20 -2.63
C VAL A 97 2.25 -14.35 -2.71
N ARG A 98 1.03 -14.04 -3.15
CA ARG A 98 0.00 -15.03 -3.42
C ARG A 98 -0.36 -14.99 -4.89
N SER A 99 -0.21 -16.11 -5.59
CA SER A 99 -0.58 -16.19 -7.02
C SER A 99 -2.10 -16.19 -7.20
N SER A 100 -2.55 -15.64 -8.33
CA SER A 100 -3.94 -15.72 -8.82
C SER A 100 -4.37 -17.12 -9.23
N LEU A 101 -3.44 -17.95 -9.70
CA LEU A 101 -3.75 -19.32 -10.09
C LEU A 101 -3.76 -20.19 -8.84
N SER A 102 -4.67 -21.16 -8.77
CA SER A 102 -4.54 -22.33 -7.90
C SER A 102 -3.22 -23.01 -8.26
N SER A 103 -2.14 -22.52 -7.65
CA SER A 103 -0.80 -22.74 -8.18
C SER A 103 -0.52 -24.24 -8.13
N SER A 104 -0.07 -24.82 -9.24
CA SER A 104 0.52 -26.16 -9.28
C SER A 104 1.86 -26.24 -8.53
N SER A 105 2.17 -25.23 -7.71
CA SER A 105 3.40 -25.03 -6.94
C SER A 105 3.25 -25.55 -5.51
N VAL A 106 4.37 -25.64 -4.80
CA VAL A 106 4.54 -26.16 -3.43
C VAL A 106 3.67 -25.46 -2.35
N GLY A 107 2.98 -24.36 -2.71
CA GLY A 107 2.02 -23.63 -1.88
C GLY A 107 1.29 -22.56 -2.71
N ALA A 108 0.10 -22.15 -2.29
CA ALA A 108 -0.65 -21.05 -2.91
C ALA A 108 -0.02 -19.67 -2.59
N GLN A 109 0.83 -19.62 -1.56
CA GLN A 109 1.47 -18.42 -1.05
C GLN A 109 2.96 -18.67 -0.78
N ALA A 110 3.77 -17.65 -1.03
CA ALA A 110 5.18 -17.62 -0.65
C ALA A 110 5.44 -16.44 0.29
N LEU A 111 6.13 -16.70 1.40
CA LEU A 111 6.66 -15.69 2.29
C LEU A 111 8.16 -15.58 2.02
N VAL A 112 8.62 -14.38 1.71
CA VAL A 112 9.99 -14.10 1.30
C VAL A 112 10.58 -13.08 2.26
N THR A 113 11.64 -13.45 2.95
CA THR A 113 12.39 -12.50 3.78
C THR A 113 13.50 -11.91 2.92
N VAL A 114 13.44 -10.60 2.73
CA VAL A 114 14.40 -9.82 1.96
C VAL A 114 15.29 -9.05 2.93
N LEU A 115 16.59 -9.04 2.66
CA LEU A 115 17.58 -8.30 3.43
C LEU A 115 17.29 -6.79 3.44
N PRO A 116 17.88 -6.04 4.40
CA PRO A 116 17.81 -4.58 4.39
C PRO A 116 18.24 -4.02 3.03
N GLU A 117 17.68 -2.87 2.66
CA GLU A 117 17.97 -2.19 1.39
C GLU A 117 17.72 -3.02 0.11
N ALA A 118 17.02 -4.16 0.24
CA ALA A 118 16.75 -5.08 -0.85
C ALA A 118 18.02 -5.61 -1.54
N GLU A 119 19.08 -5.86 -0.76
CA GLU A 119 20.34 -6.46 -1.26
C GLU A 119 20.16 -7.90 -1.77
N GLY A 120 19.15 -8.63 -1.26
CA GLY A 120 18.89 -10.01 -1.65
C GLY A 120 17.84 -10.68 -0.78
N VAL A 121 17.62 -11.98 -1.03
CA VAL A 121 16.66 -12.80 -0.29
C VAL A 121 17.40 -13.67 0.73
N SER A 122 17.00 -13.60 2.00
CA SER A 122 17.57 -14.42 3.07
C SER A 122 16.81 -15.73 3.28
N ALA A 123 15.48 -15.72 3.10
CA ALA A 123 14.64 -16.90 3.26
C ALA A 123 13.44 -16.88 2.31
N VAL A 124 12.99 -18.08 1.92
CA VAL A 124 11.74 -18.29 1.18
C VAL A 124 11.01 -19.46 1.82
N GLU A 125 9.78 -19.21 2.27
CA GLU A 125 8.89 -20.19 2.86
C GLU A 125 7.62 -20.30 2.01
N TYR A 126 7.09 -21.50 1.86
CA TYR A 126 5.87 -21.75 1.09
C TYR A 126 4.75 -22.17 2.03
N ALA A 127 3.60 -21.49 1.90
CA ALA A 127 2.38 -21.78 2.64
C ALA A 127 1.28 -22.25 1.68
N ARG A 128 0.43 -23.17 2.16
CA ARG A 128 -0.75 -23.65 1.44
C ARG A 128 -1.97 -22.81 1.76
#